data_AF-A0A7X1P792-F1
#
_entry.id   AF-A0A7X1P792-F1
#
_cell.length_a   1.000
_cell.length_b   1.000
_cell.length_c   1.000
_cell.angle_alpha   90.00
_cell.angle_beta   90.00
_cell.angle_gamma   90.00
#
_symmetry.space_group_name_H-M   'P 1'
#
loop_
_entity.id
_entity.type
_entity.pdbx_description
1 polymer ?
#
loop_
_entity_poly.entity_id
_entity_poly.type
_entity_poly.pdbx_seq_one_letter_code
_entity_poly.pdbx_strand_id
1 'polypeptide(L)'
;MQRERIGVGIYQSCIRQASMSARRCEALRACMPQRLLLFLLLPAAALALSPAPAHSQVPAAAHPQAPFVPTPPDVVHRMLTLAKTGPNDYVIDLGSGDGRIVREAARSFGARGFGVEHDPELVARSQELARREGVSDKVAFMAQDLFQTDLADATVVTMYLFPAINLKLRPRLLAQLKPGTRIVSHDFDMADWAPDATAKLYSKEKYGATGGESTIYLWFVPADVAGRWTWRLEIGGQPIDYELTAAQRFQKVDATLRVGGQARPVQDVRLQGDRISFTVVGEIKGSTVRQEFSGRASGDGIHGSVILSGPRMQGAADWAAQRSERASRPAGALAPASRITGALAPASRITGALAPASRIIG
;
A
#
# COMPACT_ATOMS: atom_id res chain seq x y z
N MET A 1 4.71 -19.35 -51.26
CA MET A 1 4.85 -20.71 -51.80
C MET A 1 5.79 -20.66 -53.01
N GLN A 2 7.06 -20.96 -52.77
CA GLN A 2 8.07 -21.31 -53.76
C GLN A 2 8.99 -22.36 -53.10
N ARG A 3 9.64 -23.15 -53.94
CA ARG A 3 10.13 -24.52 -53.77
C ARG A 3 11.35 -24.73 -52.84
N GLU A 4 11.51 -26.02 -52.49
CA GLU A 4 12.75 -26.83 -52.30
C GLU A 4 13.67 -26.50 -51.10
N ARG A 5 13.83 -27.38 -50.10
CA ARG A 5 14.56 -28.68 -49.96
C ARG A 5 16.08 -28.54 -49.69
N ILE A 6 16.49 -29.17 -48.56
CA ILE A 6 17.76 -29.90 -48.27
C ILE A 6 18.78 -29.26 -47.29
N GLY A 7 19.21 -30.08 -46.32
CA GLY A 7 20.45 -29.98 -45.53
C GLY A 7 20.24 -30.18 -44.02
N VAL A 8 20.05 -31.39 -43.48
CA VAL A 8 21.03 -32.46 -43.12
C VAL A 8 21.94 -32.14 -41.92
N GLY A 9 21.87 -33.02 -40.90
CA GLY A 9 22.87 -33.25 -39.85
C GLY A 9 22.54 -32.60 -38.49
N ILE A 10 22.61 -33.24 -37.31
CA ILE A 10 23.29 -34.47 -36.88
C ILE A 10 22.53 -35.05 -35.67
N TYR A 11 22.57 -36.37 -35.60
CA TYR A 11 21.91 -37.34 -34.72
C TYR A 11 22.35 -37.31 -33.25
N GLN A 12 21.38 -37.57 -32.35
CA GLN A 12 21.36 -38.59 -31.26
C GLN A 12 22.53 -38.66 -30.25
N SER A 13 22.39 -39.08 -29.00
CA SER A 13 21.29 -39.55 -28.13
C SER A 13 21.94 -40.02 -26.82
N CYS A 14 21.11 -40.30 -25.81
CA CYS A 14 21.30 -41.33 -24.79
C CYS A 14 22.23 -41.05 -23.60
N ILE A 15 22.01 -41.54 -22.37
CA ILE A 15 20.85 -42.09 -21.63
C ILE A 15 21.38 -42.41 -20.20
N ARG A 16 20.53 -42.21 -19.18
CA ARG A 16 20.34 -43.01 -17.93
C ARG A 16 21.43 -43.19 -16.84
N GLN A 17 20.93 -42.95 -15.61
CA GLN A 17 20.76 -43.88 -14.45
C GLN A 17 21.74 -43.91 -13.26
N ALA A 18 21.09 -44.21 -12.12
CA ALA A 18 21.54 -44.80 -10.84
C ALA A 18 22.17 -43.83 -9.83
N SER A 19 21.62 -43.54 -8.64
CA SER A 19 21.08 -44.34 -7.51
C SER A 19 22.12 -44.84 -6.49
N MET A 20 21.75 -44.68 -5.21
CA MET A 20 22.16 -45.42 -3.99
C MET A 20 23.30 -44.93 -3.07
N SER A 21 22.89 -44.75 -1.79
CA SER A 21 23.55 -45.20 -0.53
C SER A 21 24.86 -44.49 -0.12
N ALA A 22 25.36 -44.44 1.12
CA ALA A 22 24.96 -44.72 2.51
C ALA A 22 26.21 -44.31 3.36
N ARG A 23 26.02 -43.58 4.48
CA ARG A 23 26.37 -43.94 5.88
C ARG A 23 27.87 -44.07 6.31
N ARG A 24 28.14 -43.52 7.53
CA ARG A 24 29.17 -43.85 8.57
C ARG A 24 30.61 -43.32 8.33
N CYS A 25 31.49 -42.99 9.29
CA CYS A 25 31.78 -43.34 10.71
C CYS A 25 32.41 -42.10 11.44
N GLU A 26 32.17 -41.80 12.73
CA GLU A 26 32.89 -42.24 13.96
C GLU A 26 34.42 -42.00 13.96
N ALA A 27 35.00 -41.08 14.76
CA ALA A 27 35.33 -41.11 16.20
C ALA A 27 36.73 -41.73 16.54
N LEU A 28 37.47 -41.10 17.48
CA LEU A 28 38.54 -41.62 18.41
C LEU A 28 39.55 -40.48 18.73
N ARG A 29 39.66 -39.88 19.94
CA ARG A 29 40.22 -40.32 21.25
C ARG A 29 41.74 -40.62 21.30
N ALA A 30 42.46 -39.67 21.90
CA ALA A 30 43.47 -39.76 22.99
C ALA A 30 44.61 -40.82 22.98
N CYS A 31 45.87 -40.39 23.19
CA CYS A 31 46.70 -40.77 24.35
C CYS A 31 48.08 -40.06 24.41
N MET A 32 48.57 -39.91 25.63
CA MET A 32 49.77 -39.27 26.26
C MET A 32 51.11 -40.02 25.97
N PRO A 33 52.31 -39.84 26.63
CA PRO A 33 52.76 -38.92 27.71
C PRO A 33 54.25 -38.40 27.70
N GLN A 34 54.61 -37.66 28.79
CA GLN A 34 55.86 -37.68 29.59
C GLN A 34 57.18 -37.03 29.10
N ARG A 35 57.63 -35.95 29.77
CA ARG A 35 58.79 -35.94 30.71
C ARG A 35 59.15 -34.54 31.29
N LEU A 36 58.96 -34.45 32.60
CA LEU A 36 59.73 -33.77 33.67
C LEU A 36 60.97 -32.92 33.31
N LEU A 37 61.03 -31.65 33.76
CA LEU A 37 62.13 -31.14 34.60
C LEU A 37 61.78 -29.82 35.33
N LEU A 38 62.32 -29.70 36.54
CA LEU A 38 62.13 -28.71 37.61
C LEU A 38 62.95 -27.41 37.37
N PHE A 39 62.52 -26.27 37.93
CA PHE A 39 63.30 -25.19 38.61
C PHE A 39 62.72 -23.76 38.46
N LEU A 40 62.07 -23.29 39.54
CA LEU A 40 62.26 -22.03 40.27
C LEU A 40 62.11 -20.61 39.62
N LEU A 41 61.26 -19.80 40.30
CA LEU A 41 61.28 -18.32 40.52
C LEU A 41 60.31 -17.42 39.69
N LEU A 42 59.37 -16.78 40.40
CA LEU A 42 58.45 -15.67 40.03
C LEU A 42 59.20 -14.36 39.70
N PRO A 43 58.55 -13.26 39.23
CA PRO A 43 57.39 -13.11 38.35
C PRO A 43 57.65 -12.08 37.21
N ALA A 44 56.98 -12.19 36.06
CA ALA A 44 56.84 -11.06 35.13
C ALA A 44 55.43 -11.06 34.55
N ALA A 45 54.55 -10.33 35.22
CA ALA A 45 53.25 -9.94 34.68
C ALA A 45 53.47 -9.00 33.50
N ALA A 46 53.31 -9.52 32.29
CA ALA A 46 52.94 -8.76 31.12
C ALA A 46 51.93 -9.60 30.33
N LEU A 47 50.69 -9.64 30.82
CA LEU A 47 49.57 -10.03 29.97
C LEU A 47 49.49 -9.00 28.86
N ALA A 48 49.91 -9.38 27.66
CA ALA A 48 49.49 -8.74 26.43
C ALA A 48 47.98 -8.97 26.29
N LEU A 49 47.19 -8.06 26.86
CA LEU A 49 45.80 -7.85 26.46
C LEU A 49 45.83 -7.23 25.06
N SER A 50 45.84 -8.08 24.03
CA SER A 50 45.42 -7.63 22.71
C SER A 50 43.96 -7.22 22.81
N PRO A 51 43.59 -5.95 22.57
CA PRO A 51 42.19 -5.60 22.45
C PRO A 51 41.63 -6.36 21.24
N ALA A 52 40.63 -7.20 21.49
CA ALA A 52 39.82 -7.76 20.41
C ALA A 52 39.31 -6.58 19.56
N PRO A 53 39.33 -6.68 18.22
CA PRO A 53 38.77 -5.62 17.40
C PRO A 53 37.28 -5.51 17.76
N ALA A 54 36.94 -4.38 18.39
CA ALA A 54 35.57 -3.97 18.55
C ALA A 54 34.98 -3.98 17.14
N HIS A 55 34.09 -4.93 16.88
CA HIS A 55 33.27 -4.89 15.69
C HIS A 55 32.40 -3.66 15.87
N SER A 56 32.86 -2.53 15.30
CA SER A 56 32.05 -1.33 15.14
C SER A 56 30.76 -1.79 14.48
N GLN A 57 29.68 -1.84 15.26
CA GLN A 57 28.36 -1.98 14.69
C GLN A 57 28.17 -0.75 13.84
N VAL A 58 28.26 -0.95 12.51
CA VAL A 58 27.87 0.07 11.55
C VAL A 58 26.44 0.45 11.93
N PRO A 59 26.16 1.70 12.33
CA PRO A 59 24.81 2.09 12.67
C PRO A 59 23.93 1.73 11.47
N ALA A 60 22.86 0.98 11.73
CA ALA A 60 21.85 0.68 10.73
C ALA A 60 21.51 2.00 10.03
N ALA A 61 21.73 2.06 8.72
CA ALA A 61 21.65 3.29 7.95
C ALA A 61 20.40 4.07 8.34
N ALA A 62 20.59 5.22 9.00
CA ALA A 62 19.51 6.09 9.41
C ALA A 62 18.67 6.38 8.16
N HIS A 63 17.40 5.97 8.19
CA HIS A 63 16.49 6.31 7.10
C HIS A 63 16.46 7.84 6.98
N PRO A 64 16.60 8.41 5.77
CA PRO A 64 16.55 9.86 5.59
C PRO A 64 15.25 10.38 6.21
N GLN A 65 15.37 11.17 7.28
CA GLN A 65 14.25 11.76 7.99
C GLN A 65 13.66 12.87 7.12
N ALA A 66 12.33 12.92 7.02
CA ALA A 66 11.66 14.02 6.37
C ALA A 66 11.74 15.26 7.27
N PRO A 67 12.18 16.43 6.77
CA PRO A 67 12.13 17.66 7.55
C PRO A 67 10.68 18.02 7.82
N PHE A 68 10.41 18.66 8.96
CA PHE A 68 9.07 19.13 9.27
C PHE A 68 8.69 20.31 8.35
N VAL A 69 7.91 20.01 7.32
CA VAL A 69 7.24 20.98 6.45
C VAL A 69 5.75 20.72 6.55
N PRO A 70 4.98 21.62 7.18
CA PRO A 70 3.58 21.33 7.42
C PRO A 70 2.71 21.48 6.17
N THR A 71 1.67 20.66 6.08
CA THR A 71 0.60 20.83 5.09
C THR A 71 -0.20 22.12 5.37
N PRO A 72 -0.43 22.99 4.36
CA PRO A 72 -1.29 24.17 4.51
C PRO A 72 -2.71 23.85 5.00
N PRO A 73 -3.35 24.70 5.83
CA PRO A 73 -4.67 24.43 6.40
C PRO A 73 -5.78 24.14 5.38
N ASP A 74 -5.79 24.86 4.26
CA ASP A 74 -6.75 24.65 3.16
C ASP A 74 -6.55 23.28 2.49
N VAL A 75 -5.29 22.85 2.34
CA VAL A 75 -4.93 21.51 1.85
C VAL A 75 -5.36 20.44 2.86
N VAL A 76 -5.12 20.64 4.16
CA VAL A 76 -5.57 19.71 5.22
C VAL A 76 -7.08 19.52 5.17
N HIS A 77 -7.84 20.62 5.13
CA HIS A 77 -9.30 20.56 5.04
C HIS A 77 -9.75 19.83 3.77
N ARG A 78 -9.08 20.08 2.63
CA ARG A 78 -9.38 19.40 1.37
C ARG A 78 -9.03 17.91 1.41
N MET A 79 -7.95 17.50 2.07
CA MET A 79 -7.59 16.09 2.28
C MET A 79 -8.72 15.36 3.02
N LEU A 80 -9.16 15.90 4.15
CA LEU A 80 -10.20 15.32 4.98
C LEU A 80 -11.57 15.30 4.27
N THR A 81 -11.89 16.35 3.51
CA THR A 81 -13.09 16.41 2.67
C THR A 81 -13.07 15.37 1.55
N LEU A 82 -11.93 15.20 0.87
CA LEU A 82 -11.79 14.20 -0.20
C LEU A 82 -11.95 12.78 0.34
N ALA A 83 -11.42 12.50 1.52
CA ALA A 83 -11.67 11.24 2.25
C ALA A 83 -13.12 11.09 2.74
N LYS A 84 -13.96 12.12 2.63
CA LYS A 84 -15.30 12.14 3.24
C LYS A 84 -15.22 11.78 4.73
N THR A 85 -14.25 12.35 5.42
CA THR A 85 -14.02 12.13 6.84
C THR A 85 -15.27 12.55 7.63
N GLY A 86 -15.66 11.80 8.64
CA GLY A 86 -16.81 12.12 9.48
C GLY A 86 -16.67 11.67 10.93
N PRO A 87 -17.70 11.87 11.77
CA PRO A 87 -17.60 11.63 13.20
C PRO A 87 -17.40 10.16 13.60
N ASN A 88 -17.71 9.23 12.69
CA ASN A 88 -17.49 7.79 12.91
C ASN A 88 -16.07 7.35 12.53
N ASP A 89 -15.22 8.27 12.06
CA ASP A 89 -13.88 7.94 11.61
C ASP A 89 -12.84 7.97 12.73
N TYR A 90 -11.85 7.09 12.57
CA TYR A 90 -10.61 7.12 13.31
C TYR A 90 -9.47 7.42 12.33
N VAL A 91 -8.94 8.64 12.44
CA VAL A 91 -7.90 9.16 11.55
C VAL A 91 -6.52 8.89 12.15
N ILE A 92 -5.68 8.14 11.45
CA ILE A 92 -4.26 8.01 11.81
C ILE A 92 -3.42 8.86 10.86
N ASP A 93 -2.63 9.78 11.40
CA ASP A 93 -1.70 10.61 10.62
C ASP A 93 -0.27 10.13 10.83
N LEU A 94 0.37 9.66 9.74
CA LEU A 94 1.73 9.12 9.76
C LEU A 94 2.74 10.23 9.45
N GLY A 95 3.50 10.66 10.47
CA GLY A 95 4.34 11.86 10.40
C GLY A 95 3.54 13.12 10.72
N SER A 96 2.87 13.14 11.88
CA SER A 96 1.83 14.11 12.19
C SER A 96 2.34 15.53 12.52
N GLY A 97 3.63 15.70 12.79
CA GLY A 97 4.24 16.99 13.08
C GLY A 97 3.53 17.75 14.20
N ASP A 98 3.03 18.96 13.92
CA ASP A 98 2.26 19.76 14.88
C ASP A 98 0.79 19.30 15.07
N GLY A 99 0.47 18.10 14.57
CA GLY A 99 -0.81 17.43 14.73
C GLY A 99 -1.97 18.07 13.98
N ARG A 100 -1.72 19.04 13.09
CA ARG A 100 -2.78 19.86 12.45
C ARG A 100 -3.84 19.04 11.72
N ILE A 101 -3.47 17.92 11.10
CA ILE A 101 -4.43 17.09 10.35
C ILE A 101 -5.39 16.40 11.32
N VAL A 102 -4.84 15.78 12.36
CA VAL A 102 -5.61 15.09 13.40
C VAL A 102 -6.49 16.08 14.19
N ARG A 103 -5.95 17.27 14.52
CA ARG A 103 -6.70 18.34 15.20
C ARG A 103 -7.84 18.87 14.33
N GLU A 104 -7.61 19.11 13.05
CA GLU A 104 -8.66 19.53 12.10
C GLU A 104 -9.73 18.45 11.94
N ALA A 105 -9.34 17.18 11.86
CA ALA A 105 -10.28 16.05 11.79
C ALA A 105 -11.23 16.03 13.00
N ALA A 106 -10.70 16.27 14.20
CA ALA A 106 -11.52 16.33 15.41
C ALA A 106 -12.41 17.58 15.48
N ARG A 107 -11.85 18.76 15.16
CA ARG A 107 -12.54 20.05 15.27
C ARG A 107 -13.64 20.23 14.24
N SER A 108 -13.34 19.96 12.97
CA SER A 108 -14.22 20.30 11.85
C SER A 108 -15.05 19.12 11.34
N PHE A 109 -14.55 17.89 11.51
CA PHE A 109 -15.21 16.67 11.02
C PHE A 109 -15.76 15.79 12.14
N GLY A 110 -15.45 16.12 13.41
CA GLY A 110 -15.92 15.39 14.59
C GLY A 110 -15.27 14.03 14.79
N ALA A 111 -14.27 13.66 13.98
CA ALA A 111 -13.59 12.37 14.03
C ALA A 111 -12.72 12.23 15.29
N ARG A 112 -12.38 10.99 15.64
CA ARG A 112 -11.26 10.73 16.56
C ARG A 112 -9.98 10.63 15.74
N GLY A 113 -8.84 10.85 16.37
CA GLY A 113 -7.60 10.59 15.66
C GLY A 113 -6.35 10.42 16.49
N PHE A 114 -5.33 9.94 15.82
CA PHE A 114 -4.05 9.57 16.40
C PHE A 114 -2.91 10.04 15.50
N GLY A 115 -2.08 10.94 16.03
CA GLY A 115 -0.90 11.42 15.34
C GLY A 115 0.35 10.63 15.75
N VAL A 116 1.04 10.06 14.77
CA VAL A 116 2.33 9.41 14.96
C VAL A 116 3.42 10.36 14.51
N GLU A 117 4.34 10.68 15.40
CA GLU A 117 5.46 11.57 15.12
C GLU A 117 6.73 10.99 15.76
N HIS A 118 7.88 11.14 15.14
CA HIS A 118 9.15 10.66 15.70
C HIS A 118 9.81 11.69 16.63
N ASP A 119 9.59 12.98 16.37
CA ASP A 119 10.12 14.07 17.16
C ASP A 119 9.26 14.33 18.41
N PRO A 120 9.78 14.07 19.63
CA PRO A 120 9.03 14.28 20.86
C PRO A 120 8.66 15.75 21.14
N GLU A 121 9.40 16.72 20.60
CA GLU A 121 9.06 18.15 20.75
C GLU A 121 7.81 18.50 19.93
N LEU A 122 7.68 17.95 18.71
CA LEU A 122 6.49 18.10 17.89
C LEU A 122 5.28 17.38 18.51
N VAL A 123 5.49 16.23 19.17
CA VAL A 123 4.45 15.56 19.96
C VAL A 123 3.99 16.44 21.12
N ALA A 124 4.90 17.01 21.91
CA ALA A 124 4.53 17.92 22.99
C ALA A 124 3.76 19.15 22.48
N ARG A 125 4.20 19.71 21.34
CA ARG A 125 3.53 20.83 20.68
C ARG A 125 2.12 20.47 20.21
N SER A 126 1.93 19.30 19.60
CA SER A 126 0.61 18.87 19.11
C SER A 126 -0.38 18.65 20.25
N GLN A 127 0.08 18.08 21.38
CA GLN A 127 -0.73 17.93 22.59
C GLN A 127 -1.16 19.28 23.18
N GLU A 128 -0.25 20.25 23.31
CA GLU A 128 -0.59 21.60 23.80
C GLU A 128 -1.55 22.32 22.85
N LEU A 129 -1.36 22.21 21.54
CA LEU A 129 -2.27 22.81 20.56
C LEU A 129 -3.67 22.17 20.61
N ALA A 130 -3.76 20.83 20.74
CA ALA A 130 -5.04 20.15 20.91
C ALA A 130 -5.77 20.60 22.18
N ARG A 131 -5.04 20.85 23.27
CA ARG A 131 -5.60 21.39 24.52
C ARG A 131 -6.14 22.80 24.33
N ARG A 132 -5.39 23.67 23.64
CA ARG A 132 -5.82 25.04 23.33
C ARG A 132 -7.05 25.08 22.43
N GLU A 133 -7.18 24.12 21.52
CA GLU A 133 -8.31 24.01 20.61
C GLU A 133 -9.49 23.25 21.20
N GLY A 134 -9.36 22.70 22.41
CA GLY A 134 -10.44 22.01 23.12
C GLY A 134 -10.82 20.66 22.49
N VAL A 135 -9.87 19.96 21.85
CA VAL A 135 -10.11 18.67 21.17
C VAL A 135 -9.35 17.50 21.80
N SER A 136 -8.68 17.70 22.93
CA SER A 136 -7.85 16.68 23.60
C SER A 136 -8.59 15.40 24.00
N ASP A 137 -9.91 15.43 24.11
CA ASP A 137 -10.75 14.26 24.38
C ASP A 137 -10.90 13.33 23.16
N LYS A 138 -10.62 13.83 21.96
CA LYS A 138 -10.78 13.09 20.69
C LYS A 138 -9.47 12.68 20.03
N VAL A 139 -8.36 13.29 20.45
CA VAL A 139 -7.07 13.13 19.77
C VAL A 139 -5.97 12.69 20.73
N ALA A 140 -5.10 11.83 20.24
CA ALA A 140 -3.87 11.43 20.92
C ALA A 140 -2.68 11.58 19.99
N PHE A 141 -1.50 11.83 20.57
CA PHE A 141 -0.24 11.97 19.84
C PHE A 141 0.84 11.16 20.54
N MET A 142 1.65 10.44 19.77
CA MET A 142 2.69 9.57 20.31
C MET A 142 4.00 9.68 19.54
N ALA A 143 5.09 9.74 20.32
CA ALA A 143 6.44 9.61 19.81
C ALA A 143 6.70 8.15 19.39
N GLN A 144 6.59 7.83 18.11
CA GLN A 144 6.72 6.46 17.60
C GLN A 144 7.24 6.44 16.15
N ASP A 145 7.96 5.38 15.81
CA ASP A 145 8.26 5.02 14.42
C ASP A 145 6.97 4.63 13.66
N LEU A 146 6.62 5.41 12.64
CA LEU A 146 5.49 5.16 11.75
C LEU A 146 5.54 3.79 11.04
N PHE A 147 6.72 3.17 10.90
CA PHE A 147 6.87 1.83 10.32
C PHE A 147 6.50 0.74 11.32
N GLN A 148 6.25 1.06 12.58
CA GLN A 148 5.91 0.13 13.65
C GLN A 148 4.52 0.36 14.21
N THR A 149 3.85 1.44 13.85
CA THR A 149 2.47 1.74 14.23
C THR A 149 1.52 0.63 13.79
N ASP A 150 0.58 0.29 14.68
CA ASP A 150 -0.57 -0.55 14.39
C ASP A 150 -1.66 0.29 13.70
N LEU A 151 -2.09 -0.19 12.53
CA LEU A 151 -3.03 0.53 11.67
C LEU A 151 -4.41 -0.15 11.63
N ALA A 152 -4.63 -1.27 12.33
CA ALA A 152 -5.80 -2.13 12.15
C ALA A 152 -7.16 -1.44 12.37
N ASP A 153 -7.20 -0.40 13.21
CA ASP A 153 -8.41 0.34 13.54
C ASP A 153 -8.60 1.64 12.76
N ALA A 154 -7.62 2.04 11.94
CA ALA A 154 -7.75 3.22 11.10
C ALA A 154 -8.90 3.06 10.10
N THR A 155 -9.76 4.08 10.00
CA THR A 155 -10.74 4.18 8.90
C THR A 155 -10.30 5.20 7.85
N VAL A 156 -9.42 6.12 8.24
CA VAL A 156 -8.69 7.05 7.38
C VAL A 156 -7.22 7.08 7.80
N VAL A 157 -6.30 7.02 6.84
CA VAL A 157 -4.87 7.28 7.05
C VAL A 157 -4.49 8.52 6.27
N THR A 158 -3.80 9.47 6.90
CA THR A 158 -3.26 10.67 6.24
C THR A 158 -1.75 10.66 6.23
N MET A 159 -1.17 11.23 5.17
CA MET A 159 0.27 11.19 4.92
C MET A 159 0.74 12.46 4.20
N TYR A 160 1.82 13.07 4.69
CA TYR A 160 2.63 14.01 3.90
C TYR A 160 4.11 13.70 4.16
N LEU A 161 4.65 12.79 3.36
CA LEU A 161 5.97 12.17 3.60
C LEU A 161 6.90 12.36 2.39
N PHE A 162 7.57 11.30 1.95
CA PHE A 162 8.35 11.26 0.72
C PHE A 162 7.99 10.03 -0.11
N PRO A 163 8.21 10.04 -1.44
CA PRO A 163 7.88 8.91 -2.31
C PRO A 163 8.47 7.58 -1.80
N ALA A 164 9.74 7.56 -1.39
CA ALA A 164 10.39 6.36 -0.88
C ALA A 164 9.75 5.82 0.42
N ILE A 165 9.25 6.72 1.28
CA ILE A 165 8.57 6.36 2.53
C ILE A 165 7.18 5.79 2.24
N ASN A 166 6.42 6.42 1.32
CA ASN A 166 5.13 5.90 0.87
C ASN A 166 5.26 4.48 0.32
N LEU A 167 6.25 4.23 -0.54
CA LEU A 167 6.48 2.90 -1.11
C LEU A 167 6.91 1.86 -0.07
N LYS A 168 7.69 2.27 0.94
CA LYS A 168 8.07 1.39 2.05
C LYS A 168 6.88 1.08 2.98
N LEU A 169 5.94 2.02 3.14
CA LEU A 169 4.72 1.83 3.95
C LEU A 169 3.65 1.01 3.23
N ARG A 170 3.55 1.10 1.91
CA ARG A 170 2.50 0.48 1.10
C ARG A 170 2.21 -1.00 1.41
N PRO A 171 3.20 -1.90 1.58
CA PRO A 171 2.93 -3.29 1.95
C PRO A 171 2.23 -3.42 3.31
N ARG A 172 2.58 -2.59 4.30
CA ARG A 172 1.93 -2.58 5.62
C ARG A 172 0.51 -2.02 5.55
N LEU A 173 0.32 -0.94 4.79
CA LEU A 173 -1.02 -0.37 4.55
C LEU A 173 -1.96 -1.44 3.98
N LEU A 174 -1.53 -2.17 2.94
CA LEU A 174 -2.32 -3.23 2.31
C LEU A 174 -2.50 -4.49 3.17
N ALA A 175 -1.66 -4.69 4.19
CA ALA A 175 -1.71 -5.87 5.06
C ALA A 175 -2.55 -5.65 6.32
N GLN A 176 -2.54 -4.44 6.89
CA GLN A 176 -3.17 -4.16 8.18
C GLN A 176 -4.50 -3.42 8.06
N LEU A 177 -4.66 -2.58 7.03
CA LEU A 177 -5.88 -1.81 6.88
C LEU A 177 -7.02 -2.68 6.37
N LYS A 178 -8.21 -2.46 6.93
CA LYS A 178 -9.44 -3.13 6.49
C LYS A 178 -9.82 -2.64 5.07
N PRO A 179 -10.38 -3.50 4.21
CA PRO A 179 -10.95 -3.05 2.94
C PRO A 179 -11.92 -1.88 3.12
N GLY A 180 -11.80 -0.87 2.26
CA GLY A 180 -12.58 0.38 2.35
C GLY A 180 -11.96 1.46 3.25
N THR A 181 -10.90 1.15 4.01
CA THR A 181 -10.09 2.19 4.66
C THR A 181 -9.57 3.16 3.60
N ARG A 182 -9.68 4.46 3.88
CA ARG A 182 -9.22 5.50 2.95
C ARG A 182 -7.80 5.91 3.31
N ILE A 183 -6.96 6.10 2.31
CA ILE A 183 -5.63 6.68 2.48
C ILE A 183 -5.57 7.97 1.68
N VAL A 184 -5.16 9.06 2.32
CA VAL A 184 -5.02 10.37 1.68
C VAL A 184 -3.58 10.85 1.81
N SER A 185 -2.94 11.15 0.67
CA SER A 185 -1.56 11.62 0.63
C SER A 185 -1.47 13.01 -0.02
N HIS A 186 -0.66 13.87 0.57
CA HIS A 186 -0.30 15.18 0.01
C HIS A 186 0.98 15.06 -0.84
N ASP A 187 0.91 15.53 -2.08
CA ASP A 187 1.94 15.64 -3.14
C ASP A 187 2.61 14.35 -3.62
N PHE A 188 2.63 13.29 -2.82
CA PHE A 188 3.37 12.07 -3.13
C PHE A 188 2.43 10.88 -3.34
N ASP A 189 2.59 10.20 -4.47
CA ASP A 189 1.76 9.06 -4.85
C ASP A 189 2.23 7.73 -4.21
N MET A 190 1.69 6.62 -4.72
CA MET A 190 2.11 5.26 -4.39
C MET A 190 2.55 4.48 -5.65
N ALA A 191 3.21 5.15 -6.60
CA ALA A 191 3.69 4.62 -7.88
C ALA A 191 2.63 3.79 -8.64
N ASP A 192 2.83 2.48 -8.78
CA ASP A 192 1.96 1.58 -9.55
C ASP A 192 0.59 1.32 -8.91
N TRP A 193 0.38 1.75 -7.66
CA TRP A 193 -0.96 1.80 -7.08
C TRP A 193 -1.63 3.12 -7.47
N ALA A 194 -2.39 3.08 -8.56
CA ALA A 194 -3.13 4.23 -9.05
C ALA A 194 -4.13 4.76 -7.99
N PRO A 195 -4.31 6.08 -7.84
CA PRO A 195 -5.31 6.66 -6.95
C PRO A 195 -6.73 6.43 -7.47
N ASP A 196 -7.69 6.30 -6.56
CA ASP A 196 -9.11 6.26 -6.88
C ASP A 196 -9.68 7.66 -7.13
N ALA A 197 -9.07 8.70 -6.56
CA ALA A 197 -9.34 10.09 -6.90
C ALA A 197 -8.11 10.97 -6.68
N THR A 198 -8.04 12.07 -7.44
CA THR A 198 -7.02 13.11 -7.31
C THR A 198 -7.69 14.47 -7.25
N ALA A 199 -7.20 15.35 -6.39
CA ALA A 199 -7.60 16.76 -6.35
C ALA A 199 -6.36 17.65 -6.40
N LYS A 200 -6.50 18.83 -7.01
CA LYS A 200 -5.47 19.86 -7.04
C LYS A 200 -6.02 21.13 -6.43
N LEU A 201 -5.21 21.84 -5.66
CA LEU A 201 -5.51 23.18 -5.18
C LEU A 201 -4.25 24.03 -5.10
N TYR A 202 -4.37 25.30 -5.45
CA TYR A 202 -3.32 26.27 -5.17
C TYR A 202 -3.48 26.78 -3.72
N SER A 203 -2.42 26.70 -2.93
CA SER A 203 -2.38 27.24 -1.57
C SER A 203 -1.32 28.33 -1.47
N LYS A 204 -1.71 29.48 -0.91
CA LYS A 204 -0.81 30.62 -0.70
C LYS A 204 0.25 30.33 0.38
N GLU A 205 -0.03 29.41 1.29
CA GLU A 205 0.88 29.07 2.39
C GLU A 205 1.91 28.01 1.98
N LYS A 206 1.73 27.39 0.81
CA LYS A 206 2.71 26.44 0.26
C LYS A 206 3.96 27.18 -0.22
N TYR A 207 5.13 26.75 0.23
CA TYR A 207 6.42 27.39 -0.11
C TYR A 207 6.53 28.87 0.30
N GLY A 208 5.73 29.33 1.27
CA GLY A 208 5.78 30.71 1.75
C GLY A 208 5.20 31.71 0.75
N ALA A 209 5.85 32.86 0.55
CA ALA A 209 5.27 34.01 -0.14
C ALA A 209 4.87 33.77 -1.62
N THR A 210 5.38 32.72 -2.26
CA THR A 210 5.07 32.41 -3.67
C THR A 210 3.80 31.57 -3.84
N GLY A 211 3.32 30.94 -2.77
CA GLY A 211 2.31 29.88 -2.86
C GLY A 211 2.77 28.70 -3.72
N GLY A 212 1.87 27.74 -3.92
CA GLY A 212 2.11 26.61 -4.81
C GLY A 212 0.91 25.69 -4.97
N GLU A 213 0.92 24.90 -6.04
CA GLU A 213 -0.09 23.85 -6.26
C GLU A 213 0.21 22.62 -5.38
N SER A 214 -0.81 22.15 -4.67
CA SER A 214 -0.83 20.88 -3.95
C SER A 214 -1.67 19.86 -4.70
N THR A 215 -1.12 18.65 -4.82
CA THR A 215 -1.88 17.51 -5.32
C THR A 215 -2.26 16.62 -4.13
N ILE A 216 -3.52 16.21 -4.07
CA ILE A 216 -4.03 15.30 -3.05
C ILE A 216 -4.48 14.04 -3.76
N TYR A 217 -4.02 12.90 -3.27
CA TYR A 217 -4.36 11.59 -3.79
C TYR A 217 -5.19 10.82 -2.76
N LEU A 218 -6.22 10.12 -3.22
CA LEU A 218 -7.08 9.25 -2.41
C LEU A 218 -7.03 7.82 -2.95
N TRP A 219 -6.87 6.86 -2.04
CA TRP A 219 -7.05 5.43 -2.30
C TRP A 219 -8.06 4.83 -1.31
N PHE A 220 -8.78 3.83 -1.74
CA PHE A 220 -9.47 2.88 -0.89
C PHE A 220 -8.68 1.59 -0.87
N VAL A 221 -8.38 1.07 0.32
CA VAL A 221 -7.73 -0.24 0.47
C VAL A 221 -8.64 -1.30 -0.15
N PRO A 222 -8.25 -1.96 -1.23
CA PRO A 222 -9.14 -2.89 -1.93
C PRO A 222 -9.25 -4.21 -1.17
N ALA A 223 -10.44 -4.80 -1.15
CA ALA A 223 -10.62 -6.17 -0.70
C ALA A 223 -9.81 -7.12 -1.60
N ASP A 224 -9.26 -8.18 -1.01
CA ASP A 224 -8.71 -9.28 -1.80
C ASP A 224 -9.87 -10.01 -2.48
N VAL A 225 -9.89 -10.01 -3.80
CA VAL A 225 -10.86 -10.75 -4.63
C VAL A 225 -10.18 -11.72 -5.60
N ALA A 226 -8.86 -11.90 -5.49
CA ALA A 226 -8.08 -12.76 -6.38
C ALA A 226 -8.39 -14.24 -6.18
N GLY A 227 -8.73 -14.95 -7.25
CA GLY A 227 -8.99 -16.39 -7.20
C GLY A 227 -10.30 -16.80 -7.87
N ARG A 228 -10.79 -17.97 -7.49
CA ARG A 228 -11.96 -18.61 -8.08
C ARG A 228 -13.15 -18.49 -7.15
N TRP A 229 -14.28 -18.05 -7.70
CA TRP A 229 -15.52 -17.80 -6.99
C TRP A 229 -16.65 -18.55 -7.66
N THR A 230 -17.55 -19.12 -6.86
CA THR A 230 -18.73 -19.82 -7.37
C THR A 230 -20.01 -19.33 -6.69
N TRP A 231 -21.09 -19.29 -7.45
CA TRP A 231 -22.44 -19.06 -6.93
C TRP A 231 -23.49 -19.68 -7.85
N ARG A 232 -24.72 -19.75 -7.34
CA ARG A 232 -25.89 -20.23 -8.07
C ARG A 232 -27.02 -19.21 -7.97
N LEU A 233 -27.69 -18.95 -9.09
CA LEU A 233 -28.90 -18.13 -9.13
C LEU A 233 -30.06 -18.88 -9.76
N GLU A 234 -31.26 -18.63 -9.28
CA GLU A 234 -32.48 -19.08 -9.96
C GLU A 234 -33.01 -17.96 -10.84
N ILE A 235 -32.90 -18.12 -12.16
CA ILE A 235 -33.37 -17.14 -13.14
C ILE A 235 -34.48 -17.76 -13.97
N GLY A 236 -35.71 -17.25 -13.79
CA GLY A 236 -36.90 -17.80 -14.46
C GLY A 236 -37.19 -19.25 -14.07
N GLY A 237 -36.96 -19.63 -12.82
CA GLY A 237 -37.21 -20.98 -12.30
C GLY A 237 -36.21 -22.05 -12.76
N GLN A 238 -35.03 -21.65 -13.23
CA GLN A 238 -33.94 -22.56 -13.57
C GLN A 238 -32.68 -22.17 -12.79
N PRO A 239 -32.01 -23.12 -12.13
CA PRO A 239 -30.73 -22.85 -11.48
C PRO A 239 -29.64 -22.66 -12.53
N ILE A 240 -28.86 -21.60 -12.39
CA ILE A 240 -27.73 -21.27 -13.24
C ILE A 240 -26.48 -21.19 -12.36
N ASP A 241 -25.47 -21.98 -12.71
CA ASP A 241 -24.18 -22.00 -12.04
C ASP A 241 -23.22 -20.98 -12.68
N TYR A 242 -22.53 -20.25 -11.82
CA TYR A 242 -21.55 -19.23 -12.15
C TYR A 242 -20.21 -19.59 -11.53
N GLU A 243 -19.15 -19.46 -12.33
CA GLU A 243 -17.76 -19.57 -11.87
C GLU A 243 -16.94 -18.39 -12.39
N LEU A 244 -16.48 -17.52 -11.50
CA LEU A 244 -15.64 -16.36 -11.83
C LEU A 244 -14.19 -16.67 -11.43
N THR A 245 -13.25 -16.47 -12.35
CA THR A 245 -11.82 -16.45 -12.04
C THR A 245 -11.33 -15.01 -12.16
N ALA A 246 -10.78 -14.48 -11.06
CA ALA A 246 -10.31 -13.10 -10.96
C ALA A 246 -8.79 -13.04 -10.71
N ALA A 247 -8.09 -12.30 -11.56
CA ALA A 247 -6.74 -11.81 -11.32
C ALA A 247 -6.82 -10.37 -10.82
N GLN A 248 -6.01 -10.01 -9.83
CA GLN A 248 -6.10 -8.72 -9.16
C GLN A 248 -4.73 -8.08 -9.00
N ARG A 249 -4.66 -6.77 -9.27
CA ARG A 249 -3.57 -5.89 -8.86
C ARG A 249 -4.16 -4.63 -8.23
N PHE A 250 -4.02 -4.51 -6.91
CA PHE A 250 -4.69 -3.46 -6.12
C PHE A 250 -6.20 -3.43 -6.41
N GLN A 251 -6.75 -2.30 -6.85
CA GLN A 251 -8.16 -2.18 -7.21
C GLN A 251 -8.48 -2.63 -8.64
N LYS A 252 -7.46 -2.92 -9.47
CA LYS A 252 -7.67 -3.41 -10.83
C LYS A 252 -7.92 -4.91 -10.80
N VAL A 253 -9.04 -5.33 -11.40
CA VAL A 253 -9.47 -6.73 -11.45
C VAL A 253 -9.74 -7.10 -12.89
N ASP A 254 -9.04 -8.11 -13.37
CA ASP A 254 -9.31 -8.78 -14.64
C ASP A 254 -10.04 -10.09 -14.32
N ALA A 255 -11.21 -10.31 -14.91
CA ALA A 255 -12.02 -11.48 -14.58
C ALA A 255 -12.59 -12.18 -15.81
N THR A 256 -12.64 -13.50 -15.74
CA THR A 256 -13.36 -14.36 -16.69
C THR A 256 -14.47 -15.07 -15.96
N LEU A 257 -15.66 -15.09 -16.55
CA LEU A 257 -16.81 -15.78 -15.98
C LEU A 257 -17.19 -16.97 -16.85
N ARG A 258 -17.56 -18.09 -16.23
CA ARG A 258 -18.22 -19.22 -16.87
C ARG A 258 -19.65 -19.30 -16.36
N VAL A 259 -20.62 -19.34 -17.27
CA VAL A 259 -22.05 -19.50 -16.96
C VAL A 259 -22.51 -20.80 -17.60
N GLY A 260 -22.97 -21.76 -16.80
CA GLY A 260 -23.31 -23.10 -17.31
C GLY A 260 -22.16 -23.77 -18.08
N GLY A 261 -20.91 -23.50 -17.66
CA GLY A 261 -19.70 -24.04 -18.31
C GLY A 261 -19.24 -23.29 -19.57
N GLN A 262 -19.93 -22.25 -20.04
CA GLN A 262 -19.49 -21.45 -21.18
C GLN A 262 -18.84 -20.14 -20.73
N ALA A 263 -17.68 -19.81 -21.30
CA ALA A 263 -17.00 -18.56 -21.01
C ALA A 263 -17.80 -17.34 -21.52
N ARG A 264 -17.88 -16.30 -20.69
CA ARG A 264 -18.54 -15.03 -20.98
C ARG A 264 -17.61 -13.88 -20.61
N PRO A 265 -17.54 -12.82 -21.44
CA PRO A 265 -16.76 -11.65 -21.11
C PRO A 265 -17.38 -10.95 -19.88
N VAL A 266 -16.53 -10.52 -18.97
CA VAL A 266 -16.91 -9.68 -17.83
C VAL A 266 -16.58 -8.24 -18.18
N GLN A 267 -17.56 -7.36 -18.04
CA GLN A 267 -17.46 -5.94 -18.39
C GLN A 267 -17.59 -5.08 -17.13
N ASP A 268 -17.19 -3.80 -17.23
CA ASP A 268 -17.41 -2.79 -16.20
C ASP A 268 -16.95 -3.21 -14.79
N VAL A 269 -15.89 -4.01 -14.69
CA VAL A 269 -15.37 -4.48 -13.40
C VAL A 269 -14.87 -3.28 -12.60
N ARG A 270 -15.44 -3.09 -11.41
CA ARG A 270 -15.02 -2.05 -10.47
C ARG A 270 -14.85 -2.67 -9.10
N LEU A 271 -13.72 -2.39 -8.47
CA LEU A 271 -13.46 -2.69 -7.07
C LEU A 271 -13.09 -1.39 -6.37
N GLN A 272 -13.83 -1.03 -5.33
CA GLN A 272 -13.52 0.12 -4.48
C GLN A 272 -13.76 -0.27 -3.03
N GLY A 273 -12.68 -0.33 -2.25
CA GLY A 273 -12.78 -0.86 -0.90
C GLY A 273 -13.22 -2.32 -0.91
N ASP A 274 -14.28 -2.61 -0.16
CA ASP A 274 -14.96 -3.90 -0.14
C ASP A 274 -16.02 -4.06 -1.25
N ARG A 275 -16.37 -3.00 -1.98
CA ARG A 275 -17.43 -3.03 -2.98
C ARG A 275 -16.90 -3.51 -4.32
N ILE A 276 -17.53 -4.53 -4.87
CA ILE A 276 -17.27 -5.04 -6.22
C ILE A 276 -18.53 -4.95 -7.07
N SER A 277 -18.37 -4.56 -8.33
CA SER A 277 -19.42 -4.64 -9.34
C SER A 277 -18.86 -5.08 -10.68
N PHE A 278 -19.68 -5.76 -11.47
CA PHE A 278 -19.34 -6.15 -12.84
C PHE A 278 -20.60 -6.47 -13.64
N THR A 279 -20.47 -6.41 -14.95
CA THR A 279 -21.55 -6.66 -15.90
C THR A 279 -21.26 -7.92 -16.70
N VAL A 280 -22.30 -8.70 -16.94
CA VAL A 280 -22.26 -9.86 -17.84
C VAL A 280 -23.44 -9.75 -18.80
N VAL A 281 -23.18 -9.96 -20.08
CA VAL A 281 -24.24 -10.07 -21.09
C VAL A 281 -24.23 -11.47 -21.66
N GLY A 282 -25.39 -12.12 -21.66
CA GLY A 282 -25.55 -13.48 -22.17
C GLY A 282 -26.98 -13.78 -22.56
N GLU A 283 -27.19 -14.90 -23.25
CA GLU A 283 -28.53 -15.38 -23.57
C GLU A 283 -29.05 -16.26 -22.45
N ILE A 284 -30.27 -15.98 -21.99
CA ILE A 284 -31.03 -16.80 -21.06
C ILE A 284 -32.39 -17.07 -21.70
N LYS A 285 -32.73 -18.35 -21.90
CA LYS A 285 -33.96 -18.80 -22.61
C LYS A 285 -34.17 -18.11 -23.97
N GLY A 286 -33.10 -17.95 -24.75
CA GLY A 286 -33.13 -17.33 -26.08
C GLY A 286 -33.43 -15.82 -26.08
N SER A 287 -33.31 -15.15 -24.93
CA SER A 287 -33.33 -13.69 -24.82
C SER A 287 -31.99 -13.21 -24.32
N THR A 288 -31.45 -12.16 -24.93
CA THR A 288 -30.30 -11.44 -24.37
C THR A 288 -30.70 -10.81 -23.04
N VAL A 289 -29.90 -11.07 -22.01
CA VAL A 289 -30.07 -10.54 -20.65
C VAL A 289 -28.75 -9.93 -20.21
N ARG A 290 -28.80 -8.65 -19.83
CA ARG A 290 -27.74 -7.95 -19.10
C ARG A 290 -27.90 -8.23 -17.62
N GLN A 291 -26.81 -8.63 -16.97
CA GLN A 291 -26.73 -8.95 -15.56
C GLN A 291 -25.71 -8.02 -14.91
N GLU A 292 -26.17 -7.14 -14.04
CA GLU A 292 -25.33 -6.15 -13.34
C GLU A 292 -25.18 -6.58 -11.89
N PHE A 293 -24.06 -7.25 -11.60
CA PHE A 293 -23.73 -7.72 -10.28
C PHE A 293 -23.13 -6.59 -9.44
N SER A 294 -23.58 -6.49 -8.21
CA SER A 294 -23.01 -5.60 -7.20
C SER A 294 -22.97 -6.32 -5.86
N GLY A 295 -21.90 -6.13 -5.09
CA GLY A 295 -21.77 -6.79 -3.80
C GLY A 295 -20.63 -6.24 -2.95
N ARG A 296 -20.52 -6.79 -1.75
CA ARG A 296 -19.43 -6.53 -0.79
C ARG A 296 -18.64 -7.80 -0.54
N ALA A 297 -17.33 -7.72 -0.71
CA ALA A 297 -16.38 -8.79 -0.46
C ALA A 297 -15.91 -8.74 1.01
N SER A 298 -16.01 -9.87 1.70
CA SER A 298 -15.49 -10.06 3.06
C SER A 298 -14.94 -11.46 3.20
N GLY A 299 -13.62 -11.58 3.43
CA GLY A 299 -12.93 -12.86 3.48
C GLY A 299 -13.11 -13.66 2.19
N ASP A 300 -13.73 -14.83 2.30
CA ASP A 300 -14.01 -15.73 1.18
C ASP A 300 -15.48 -15.66 0.72
N GLY A 301 -16.24 -14.65 1.14
CA GLY A 301 -17.62 -14.41 0.71
C GLY A 301 -17.77 -13.09 -0.06
N ILE A 302 -18.67 -13.07 -1.05
CA ILE A 302 -19.21 -11.86 -1.66
C ILE A 302 -20.72 -11.94 -1.57
N HIS A 303 -21.36 -10.90 -1.04
CA HIS A 303 -22.82 -10.81 -0.92
C HIS A 303 -23.34 -9.52 -1.54
N GLY A 304 -24.45 -9.60 -2.27
CA GLY A 304 -25.12 -8.42 -2.78
C GLY A 304 -26.29 -8.76 -3.69
N SER A 305 -26.53 -7.90 -4.68
CA SER A 305 -27.65 -8.00 -5.61
C SER A 305 -27.20 -7.99 -7.06
N VAL A 306 -27.92 -8.71 -7.91
CA VAL A 306 -27.82 -8.66 -9.36
C VAL A 306 -29.09 -8.04 -9.95
N ILE A 307 -28.93 -7.11 -10.89
CA ILE A 307 -30.03 -6.58 -11.69
C ILE A 307 -30.04 -7.29 -13.04
N LEU A 308 -31.19 -7.80 -13.43
CA LEU A 308 -31.43 -8.50 -14.70
C LEU A 308 -32.27 -7.60 -15.61
N SER A 309 -31.77 -7.31 -16.81
CA SER A 309 -32.43 -6.44 -17.79
C SER A 309 -32.34 -7.03 -19.19
N GLY A 310 -33.47 -7.20 -19.87
CA GLY A 310 -33.56 -7.72 -21.23
C GLY A 310 -34.99 -7.68 -21.78
N PRO A 311 -35.19 -7.90 -23.09
CA PRO A 311 -36.49 -7.71 -23.75
C PRO A 311 -37.65 -8.53 -23.16
N ARG A 312 -37.34 -9.71 -22.60
CA ARG A 312 -38.31 -10.65 -22.01
C ARG A 312 -38.03 -10.94 -20.54
N MET A 313 -37.12 -10.19 -19.91
CA MET A 313 -36.69 -10.46 -18.54
C MET A 313 -36.24 -9.17 -17.85
N GLN A 314 -36.95 -8.80 -16.78
CA GLN A 314 -36.59 -7.70 -15.90
C GLN A 314 -36.72 -8.19 -14.46
N GLY A 315 -35.75 -7.88 -13.60
CA GLY A 315 -35.84 -8.21 -12.18
C GLY A 315 -34.56 -7.93 -11.43
N ALA A 316 -34.57 -8.26 -10.15
CA ALA A 316 -33.40 -8.27 -9.29
C ALA A 316 -33.42 -9.52 -8.42
N ALA A 317 -32.23 -10.00 -8.04
CA ALA A 317 -32.08 -11.11 -7.11
C ALA A 317 -30.88 -10.85 -6.20
N ASP A 318 -30.94 -11.39 -5.00
CA ASP A 318 -29.75 -11.47 -4.16
C ASP A 318 -28.82 -12.57 -4.68
N TRP A 319 -27.52 -12.36 -4.54
CA TRP A 319 -26.49 -13.34 -4.87
C TRP A 319 -25.44 -13.41 -3.77
N ALA A 320 -24.92 -14.61 -3.58
CA ALA A 320 -23.85 -14.88 -2.64
C ALA A 320 -22.83 -15.79 -3.33
N ALA A 321 -21.60 -15.32 -3.46
CA ALA A 321 -20.49 -16.10 -3.99
C ALA A 321 -19.52 -16.52 -2.91
N GLN A 322 -19.03 -17.74 -3.05
CA GLN A 322 -18.03 -18.33 -2.18
C GLN A 322 -16.73 -18.51 -2.95
N ARG A 323 -15.60 -18.14 -2.34
CA ARG A 323 -14.28 -18.40 -2.90
C ARG A 323 -13.93 -19.87 -2.72
N SER A 324 -13.66 -20.57 -3.82
CA SER A 324 -13.21 -21.96 -3.83
C SER A 324 -11.69 -22.08 -3.86
N GLU A 325 -10.99 -21.06 -4.35
CA GLU A 325 -9.52 -21.04 -4.42
C GLU A 325 -8.99 -19.60 -4.35
N ARG A 326 -7.93 -19.37 -3.57
CA ARG A 326 -7.22 -18.08 -3.52
C ARG A 326 -6.11 -18.05 -4.55
N ALA A 327 -5.98 -16.96 -5.30
CA ALA A 327 -4.84 -16.73 -6.17
C ALA A 327 -3.79 -15.84 -5.48
N SER A 328 -2.52 -16.05 -5.81
CA SER A 328 -1.46 -15.14 -5.38
C SER A 328 -1.64 -13.76 -6.02
N ARG A 329 -1.64 -12.70 -5.19
CA ARG A 329 -1.54 -11.34 -5.69
C ARG A 329 -0.11 -11.13 -6.21
N PRO A 330 0.12 -10.62 -7.43
CA PRO A 330 1.42 -10.09 -7.78
C PRO A 330 1.76 -9.05 -6.71
N ALA A 331 2.79 -9.33 -5.91
CA ALA A 331 3.31 -8.35 -4.97
C ALA A 331 3.53 -7.08 -5.78
N GLY A 332 3.00 -5.94 -5.31
CA GLY A 332 3.29 -4.65 -5.91
C GLY A 332 4.78 -4.45 -5.84
N ALA A 333 5.50 -4.96 -6.84
CA ALA A 333 6.94 -5.05 -6.84
C ALA A 333 7.44 -3.64 -6.61
N LEU A 334 8.34 -3.49 -5.63
CA LEU A 334 9.25 -2.35 -5.65
C LEU A 334 9.92 -2.43 -7.02
N ALA A 335 9.47 -1.62 -7.98
CA ALA A 335 10.27 -1.38 -9.16
C ALA A 335 11.65 -0.96 -8.64
N PRO A 336 12.75 -1.55 -9.14
CA PRO A 336 14.08 -1.09 -8.74
C PRO A 336 14.10 0.42 -8.97
N ALA A 337 14.52 1.17 -7.96
CA ALA A 337 14.53 2.62 -8.00
C ALA A 337 15.33 3.07 -9.22
N SER A 338 14.65 3.31 -10.34
CA SER A 338 15.19 4.10 -11.43
C SER A 338 15.49 5.44 -10.80
N ARG A 339 16.78 5.80 -10.72
CA ARG A 339 17.25 7.07 -10.14
C ARG A 339 16.34 8.19 -10.63
N ILE A 340 15.42 8.63 -9.77
CA ILE A 340 14.70 9.87 -9.99
C ILE A 340 15.74 10.94 -9.70
N THR A 341 16.52 11.30 -10.71
CA THR A 341 17.26 12.56 -10.73
C THR A 341 16.23 13.66 -10.91
N GLY A 342 15.46 13.93 -9.86
CA GLY A 342 14.72 15.16 -9.72
C GLY A 342 15.75 16.25 -9.48
N ALA A 343 16.13 16.95 -10.55
CA ALA A 343 16.91 18.17 -10.42
C ALA A 343 16.09 19.14 -9.55
N LEU A 344 16.59 19.39 -8.33
CA LEU A 344 16.26 20.59 -7.60
C LEU A 344 16.57 21.77 -8.53
N ALA A 345 15.54 22.49 -8.98
CA ALA A 345 15.73 23.74 -9.69
C ALA A 345 16.51 24.69 -8.76
N PRO A 346 17.64 25.28 -9.22
CA PRO A 346 18.40 26.19 -8.37
C PRO A 346 17.59 27.46 -8.11
N ALA A 347 17.54 27.87 -6.85
CA ALA A 347 16.99 29.16 -6.46
C ALA A 347 17.76 30.28 -7.19
N SER A 348 17.14 30.87 -8.21
CA SER A 348 17.67 32.04 -8.88
C SER A 348 17.57 33.24 -7.94
N ARG A 349 18.74 33.81 -7.58
CA ARG A 349 18.88 35.08 -6.87
C ARG A 349 18.13 36.18 -7.63
N ILE A 350 17.07 36.72 -7.05
CA ILE A 350 16.47 37.97 -7.49
C ILE A 350 17.28 39.11 -6.86
N THR A 351 18.24 39.66 -7.60
CA THR A 351 18.76 41.00 -7.35
C THR A 351 17.79 41.99 -7.97
N GLY A 352 16.82 42.47 -7.18
CA GLY A 352 15.94 43.56 -7.57
C GLY A 352 16.57 44.90 -7.21
N ALA A 353 17.06 45.62 -8.23
CA ALA A 353 17.42 47.03 -8.11
C ALA A 353 16.14 47.87 -7.96
N LEU A 354 16.13 48.74 -6.94
CA LEU A 354 15.12 49.78 -6.73
C LEU A 354 15.15 50.79 -7.89
N ALA A 355 14.00 51.06 -8.49
CA ALA A 355 13.77 52.25 -9.33
C ALA A 355 12.68 53.12 -8.65
N PRO A 356 12.83 54.45 -8.62
CA PRO A 356 11.95 55.33 -7.86
C PRO A 356 10.66 55.64 -8.62
N ALA A 357 9.58 55.78 -7.85
CA ALA A 357 8.29 56.23 -8.32
C ALA A 357 8.32 57.74 -8.64
N SER A 358 7.98 58.10 -9.87
CA SER A 358 7.69 59.47 -10.28
C SER A 358 6.19 59.63 -10.56
N ARG A 359 5.60 60.62 -9.90
CA ARG A 359 4.26 61.17 -10.10
C ARG A 359 3.99 61.59 -11.55
N ILE A 360 2.69 61.74 -11.88
CA ILE A 360 2.00 62.82 -12.63
C ILE A 360 0.72 62.20 -13.25
N ILE A 361 -0.47 62.37 -12.68
CA ILE A 361 -1.49 63.43 -12.97
C ILE A 361 -1.68 63.67 -14.47
N GLY A 362 -2.83 63.27 -15.00
CA GLY A 362 -3.29 63.55 -16.37
C GLY A 362 -4.25 62.48 -16.85
#